data_AF-A0A0B8NVS6-F1
#
_entry.id   AF-A0A0B8NVS6-F1
#
_cell.length_a   1.000
_cell.length_b   1.000
_cell.length_c   1.000
_cell.angle_alpha   90.00
_cell.angle_beta   90.00
_cell.angle_gamma   90.00
#
_symmetry.space_group_name_H-M   'P 1'
#
loop_
_entity.id
_entity.type
_entity.pdbx_description
1 polymer ?
#
loop_
_entity_poly.entity_id
_entity_poly.type
_entity_poly.pdbx_seq_one_letter_code
_entity_poly.pdbx_strand_id
1 'polypeptide(L)'
;MESIGWSVCTEYDLSGDEKGQLFTEGDSSLVLCAHQCDDCFVDGKNEDGTESLTKPMSFYVRGNHAEFIKEATKAGFLVHKQTDYKSKVKYHGEYLIYPNNLGGQLAEIPIGFNTEEYP
;
A
#
# COMPACT_ATOMS: atom_id res chain seq x y z
N MET A 1 1.42 2.89 -10.43
CA MET A 1 0.36 1.86 -10.46
C MET A 1 -0.58 2.08 -11.64
N GLU A 2 -1.33 3.18 -11.74
CA GLU A 2 -2.23 3.41 -12.90
C GLU A 2 -1.50 3.38 -14.25
N SER A 3 -0.29 3.95 -14.30
CA SER A 3 0.57 3.95 -15.50
C SER A 3 0.96 2.56 -16.01
N ILE A 4 0.83 1.52 -15.18
CA ILE A 4 1.10 0.12 -15.53
C ILE A 4 -0.20 -0.71 -15.63
N GLY A 5 -1.36 -0.04 -15.76
CA GLY A 5 -2.65 -0.69 -16.00
C GLY A 5 -3.37 -1.21 -14.76
N TRP A 6 -2.95 -0.80 -13.56
CA TRP A 6 -3.64 -1.16 -12.32
C TRP A 6 -4.80 -0.20 -12.02
N SER A 7 -5.89 -0.74 -11.46
CA SER A 7 -6.93 0.10 -10.87
C SER A 7 -6.49 0.57 -9.49
N VAL A 8 -6.41 1.89 -9.29
CA VAL A 8 -6.08 2.52 -8.00
C VAL A 8 -7.33 3.20 -7.45
N CYS A 9 -7.61 2.98 -6.17
CA CYS A 9 -8.78 3.56 -5.52
C CYS A 9 -8.41 4.16 -4.17
N THR A 10 -8.70 5.46 -4.00
CA THR A 10 -8.34 6.23 -2.79
C THR A 10 -9.53 7.00 -2.20
N GLU A 11 -10.75 6.74 -2.68
CA GLU A 11 -11.93 7.54 -2.38
C GLU A 11 -12.82 6.94 -1.28
N TYR A 12 -12.64 5.66 -0.96
CA TYR A 12 -13.48 4.97 0.01
C TYR A 12 -12.90 5.07 1.41
N ASP A 13 -13.75 5.44 2.36
CA ASP A 13 -13.43 5.31 3.77
C ASP A 13 -13.62 3.84 4.21
N LEU A 14 -12.52 3.24 4.66
CA LEU A 14 -12.43 1.86 5.16
C LEU A 14 -12.19 1.82 6.68
N SER A 15 -12.34 2.96 7.38
CA SER A 15 -12.11 3.08 8.82
C SER A 15 -13.12 2.30 9.66
N GLY A 16 -14.36 2.15 9.17
CA GLY A 16 -15.44 1.42 9.86
C GLY A 16 -15.20 -0.08 10.06
N ASP A 17 -16.08 -0.73 10.82
CA ASP A 17 -16.01 -2.16 11.16
C ASP A 17 -16.57 -3.08 10.06
N GLU A 18 -17.26 -2.51 9.07
CA GLU A 18 -17.87 -3.26 7.98
C GLU A 18 -16.83 -3.69 6.94
N LYS A 19 -17.00 -4.89 6.38
CA LYS A 19 -16.16 -5.34 5.26
C LYS A 19 -16.50 -4.55 4.00
N GLY A 20 -15.55 -3.73 3.55
CA GLY A 20 -15.63 -3.03 2.28
C GLY A 20 -15.69 -4.01 1.11
N GLN A 21 -16.67 -3.81 0.21
CA GLN A 21 -16.73 -4.49 -1.07
C GLN A 21 -16.57 -3.46 -2.18
N LEU A 22 -15.43 -3.50 -2.87
CA LEU A 22 -15.14 -2.64 -3.99
C LEU A 22 -15.10 -3.46 -5.27
N PHE A 23 -15.70 -2.91 -6.32
CA PHE A 23 -15.62 -3.44 -7.67
C PHE A 23 -14.65 -2.57 -8.45
N THR A 24 -13.40 -3.03 -8.53
CA THR A 24 -12.34 -2.42 -9.33
C THR A 24 -12.25 -3.10 -10.69
N GLU A 25 -12.02 -2.31 -11.74
CA GLU A 25 -11.79 -2.83 -13.08
C GLU A 25 -10.40 -3.48 -13.20
N GLY A 26 -10.27 -4.44 -14.12
CA GLY A 26 -9.00 -5.13 -14.39
C GLY A 26 -8.61 -6.21 -13.38
N ASP A 27 -7.52 -6.91 -13.69
CA ASP A 27 -7.07 -8.07 -12.92
C ASP A 27 -6.35 -7.69 -11.61
N SER A 28 -5.68 -6.53 -11.60
CA SER A 28 -4.94 -6.04 -10.44
C SER A 28 -5.46 -4.70 -9.95
N SER A 29 -5.59 -4.59 -8.62
CA SER A 29 -6.05 -3.35 -7.98
C SER A 29 -5.35 -3.06 -6.67
N LEU A 30 -5.15 -1.77 -6.42
CA LEU A 30 -4.65 -1.21 -5.17
C LEU A 30 -5.73 -0.29 -4.59
N VAL A 31 -6.16 -0.59 -3.36
CA VAL A 31 -7.13 0.22 -2.63
C VAL A 31 -6.46 0.79 -1.39
N LEU A 32 -6.60 2.10 -1.20
CA LEU A 32 -6.16 2.85 -0.03
C LEU A 32 -7.39 3.45 0.65
N CYS A 33 -7.38 3.47 1.98
CA CYS A 33 -8.44 4.12 2.74
C CYS A 33 -8.30 5.64 2.62
N ALA A 34 -9.33 6.33 2.13
CA ALA A 34 -9.35 7.79 2.00
C ALA A 34 -8.98 8.49 3.31
N HIS A 35 -9.60 8.04 4.42
CA HIS A 35 -9.32 8.58 5.74
C HIS A 35 -7.84 8.41 6.15
N GLN A 36 -7.20 7.28 5.82
CA GLN A 36 -5.79 7.07 6.14
C GLN A 36 -4.85 7.88 5.24
N CYS A 37 -5.26 8.20 4.00
CA CYS A 37 -4.48 9.08 3.14
C CYS A 37 -4.31 10.47 3.77
N ASP A 38 -5.33 10.95 4.49
CA ASP A 38 -5.26 12.25 5.17
C ASP A 38 -4.66 12.12 6.59
N ASP A 39 -5.07 11.09 7.34
CA ASP A 39 -4.78 10.97 8.78
C ASP A 39 -3.40 10.36 9.10
N CYS A 40 -2.79 9.61 8.17
CA CYS A 40 -1.49 8.96 8.42
C CYS A 40 -0.28 9.85 8.18
N PHE A 41 -0.42 11.01 7.55
CA PHE A 41 0.70 11.90 7.21
C PHE A 41 0.72 13.14 8.11
N VAL A 42 1.90 13.74 8.32
CA VAL A 42 2.01 15.03 9.04
C VAL A 42 1.36 16.14 8.23
N ASP A 43 0.78 17.13 8.92
CA ASP A 43 0.33 18.36 8.29
C ASP A 43 1.54 19.16 7.77
N GLY A 44 1.58 19.37 6.46
CA GLY A 44 2.62 20.15 5.78
C GLY A 44 3.73 19.30 5.18
N LYS A 45 4.47 19.92 4.27
CA LYS A 45 5.52 19.26 3.50
C LYS A 45 6.88 19.44 4.15
N ASN A 46 7.69 18.38 4.10
CA ASN A 46 9.13 18.40 4.37
C ASN A 46 9.84 19.40 3.42
N GLU A 47 11.11 19.71 3.71
CA GLU A 47 11.90 20.66 2.90
C GLU A 47 12.04 20.25 1.42
N ASP A 48 11.95 18.95 1.14
CA ASP A 48 11.97 18.36 -0.21
C ASP A 48 10.58 18.27 -0.88
N GLY A 49 9.53 18.77 -0.22
CA GLY A 49 8.16 18.74 -0.71
C GLY A 49 7.39 17.43 -0.44
N THR A 50 7.99 16.48 0.28
CA THR A 50 7.35 15.20 0.66
C THR A 50 6.55 15.30 1.96
N GLU A 51 5.71 14.33 2.26
CA GLU A 51 5.00 14.24 3.54
C GLU A 51 5.50 13.04 4.33
N SER A 52 5.65 13.21 5.65
CA SER A 52 6.14 12.17 6.54
C SER A 52 5.00 11.33 7.10
N LEU A 53 5.06 10.02 6.91
CA LEU A 53 4.13 9.06 7.52
C LEU A 53 4.34 9.01 9.04
N THR A 54 3.29 9.23 9.83
CA THR A 54 3.32 9.28 11.31
C THR A 54 2.91 7.98 11.98
N LYS A 55 2.12 7.16 11.28
CA LYS A 55 1.59 5.88 11.79
C LYS A 55 1.40 4.89 10.63
N PRO A 56 1.28 3.58 10.92
CA PRO A 56 1.12 2.58 9.88
C PRO A 56 -0.13 2.82 9.02
N MET A 57 -0.03 2.51 7.72
CA MET A 57 -1.12 2.65 6.77
C MET A 57 -1.35 1.34 6.02
N SER A 58 -2.62 0.96 5.84
CA SER A 58 -3.03 -0.28 5.18
C SER A 58 -3.16 -0.08 3.67
N PHE A 59 -2.54 -1.00 2.92
CA PHE A 59 -2.60 -1.10 1.47
C PHE A 59 -3.31 -2.41 1.13
N TYR A 60 -4.44 -2.33 0.43
CA TYR A 60 -5.22 -3.51 0.05
C TYR A 60 -4.97 -3.85 -1.41
N VAL A 61 -4.53 -5.08 -1.67
CA VAL A 61 -4.00 -5.48 -2.97
C VAL A 61 -4.70 -6.73 -3.49
N ARG A 62 -5.12 -6.70 -4.76
CA ARG A 62 -5.62 -7.86 -5.51
C ARG A 62 -4.81 -8.01 -6.79
N GLY A 63 -4.65 -9.24 -7.27
CA GLY A 63 -4.02 -9.54 -8.56
C GLY A 63 -2.53 -9.85 -8.40
N ASN A 64 -1.67 -9.13 -9.10
CA ASN A 64 -0.24 -9.43 -9.13
C ASN A 64 0.52 -8.84 -7.92
N HIS A 65 0.49 -9.55 -6.79
CA HIS A 65 1.18 -9.14 -5.56
C HIS A 65 2.70 -8.96 -5.73
N ALA A 66 3.34 -9.74 -6.58
CA ALA A 66 4.78 -9.64 -6.82
C ALA A 66 5.16 -8.32 -7.52
N GLU A 67 4.35 -7.90 -8.50
CA GLU A 67 4.49 -6.60 -9.15
C GLU A 67 4.17 -5.45 -8.19
N PHE A 68 3.15 -5.58 -7.33
CA PHE A 68 2.90 -4.61 -6.28
C PHE A 68 4.12 -4.41 -5.36
N ILE A 69 4.69 -5.50 -4.83
CA ILE A 69 5.88 -5.42 -3.95
C ILE A 69 7.03 -4.74 -4.70
N LYS A 70 7.27 -5.11 -5.96
CA LYS A 70 8.31 -4.50 -6.80
C LYS A 70 8.11 -2.99 -6.95
N GLU A 71 6.92 -2.55 -7.33
CA GLU A 71 6.64 -1.13 -7.56
C GLU A 71 6.59 -0.33 -6.25
N ALA A 72 6.12 -0.92 -5.16
CA ALA A 72 6.18 -0.30 -3.83
C ALA A 72 7.63 -0.07 -3.38
N THR A 73 8.52 -1.06 -3.55
CA THR A 73 9.94 -0.91 -3.21
C THR A 73 10.62 0.14 -4.08
N LYS A 74 10.31 0.21 -5.38
CA LYS A 74 10.83 1.29 -6.26
C LYS A 74 10.37 2.68 -5.81
N ALA A 75 9.16 2.78 -5.25
CA ALA A 75 8.63 4.01 -4.69
C ALA A 75 9.17 4.32 -3.27
N GLY A 76 10.10 3.53 -2.75
CA GLY A 76 10.73 3.74 -1.44
C GLY A 76 9.96 3.14 -0.27
N PHE A 77 8.91 2.34 -0.52
CA PHE A 77 8.12 1.70 0.54
C PHE A 77 8.56 0.26 0.78
N LEU A 78 8.79 -0.07 2.06
CA LEU A 78 8.81 -1.46 2.51
C LEU A 78 7.42 -1.85 2.99
N VAL A 79 6.87 -2.90 2.37
CA VAL A 79 5.52 -3.38 2.64
C VAL A 79 5.55 -4.65 3.48
N HIS A 80 4.69 -4.71 4.50
CA HIS A 80 4.65 -5.79 5.48
C HIS A 80 3.32 -6.51 5.38
N LYS A 81 3.33 -7.72 4.83
CA LYS A 81 2.14 -8.52 4.59
C LYS A 81 1.42 -8.93 5.88
N GLN A 82 0.14 -8.62 5.97
CA GLN A 82 -0.72 -9.02 7.10
C GLN A 82 -1.53 -10.28 6.76
N THR A 83 -2.15 -10.33 5.58
CA THR A 83 -2.99 -11.46 5.16
C THR A 83 -3.20 -11.47 3.65
N ASP A 84 -3.40 -12.65 3.06
CA ASP A 84 -3.78 -12.83 1.64
C ASP A 84 -5.29 -12.81 1.38
N TYR A 85 -6.12 -12.97 2.41
CA TYR A 85 -7.50 -13.40 2.20
C TYR A 85 -8.52 -12.83 3.20
N LYS A 86 -8.11 -12.48 4.42
CA LYS A 86 -9.03 -12.03 5.48
C LYS A 86 -8.88 -10.55 5.82
N SER A 87 -8.54 -9.71 4.85
CA SER A 87 -8.48 -8.26 5.07
C SER A 87 -9.88 -7.62 5.19
N LYS A 88 -9.91 -6.31 5.45
CA LYS A 88 -11.13 -5.49 5.44
C LYS A 88 -11.78 -5.41 4.06
N VAL A 89 -11.01 -5.50 2.97
CA VAL A 89 -11.54 -5.39 1.61
C VAL A 89 -11.66 -6.78 0.99
N LYS A 90 -12.87 -7.14 0.55
CA LYS A 90 -13.11 -8.47 -0.04
C LYS A 90 -12.17 -8.72 -1.22
N TYR A 91 -11.60 -9.92 -1.28
CA TYR A 91 -10.68 -10.40 -2.33
C TYR A 91 -9.34 -9.67 -2.42
N HIS A 92 -8.99 -8.86 -1.41
CA HIS A 92 -7.69 -8.19 -1.34
C HIS A 92 -6.88 -8.76 -0.17
N GLY A 93 -5.59 -8.97 -0.40
CA GLY A 93 -4.62 -9.07 0.68
C GLY A 93 -4.36 -7.70 1.31
N GLU A 94 -3.82 -7.69 2.51
CA GLU A 94 -3.45 -6.46 3.23
C GLU A 94 -1.95 -6.42 3.49
N TYR A 95 -1.38 -5.25 3.25
CA TYR A 95 -0.02 -4.89 3.57
C TYR A 95 -0.02 -3.64 4.43
N LEU A 96 0.94 -3.53 5.33
CA LEU A 96 1.20 -2.30 6.06
C LEU A 96 2.48 -1.64 5.56
N ILE A 97 2.46 -0.33 5.41
CA ILE A 97 3.67 0.50 5.41
C ILE A 97 3.83 1.13 6.79
N TYR A 98 5.08 1.36 7.21
CA TYR A 98 5.40 1.91 8.52
C TYR A 98 6.23 3.20 8.40
N PRO A 99 6.13 4.12 9.37
CA PRO A 99 7.01 5.28 9.43
C PRO A 99 8.47 4.87 9.32
N ASN A 100 9.22 5.53 8.43
CA ASN A 100 10.63 5.24 8.13
C ASN A 100 10.90 3.79 7.72
N ASN A 101 9.90 3.07 7.20
CA ASN A 101 9.97 1.65 6.87
C ASN A 101 10.34 0.73 8.06
N LEU A 102 10.10 1.19 9.30
CA LEU A 102 10.41 0.45 10.53
C LEU A 102 9.21 -0.37 11.00
N GLY A 103 8.89 -1.45 10.27
CA GLY A 103 7.84 -2.38 10.65
C GLY A 103 8.21 -3.34 11.78
N GLY A 104 7.21 -3.84 12.51
CA GLY A 104 7.38 -4.81 13.61
C GLY A 104 7.65 -6.25 13.16
N GLN A 105 7.66 -6.50 11.85
CA GLN A 105 7.91 -7.81 11.25
C GLN A 105 8.73 -7.65 9.96
N LEU A 106 9.19 -8.76 9.36
CA LEU A 106 9.95 -8.71 8.12
C LEU A 106 9.12 -8.07 6.98
N ALA A 107 9.76 -7.23 6.17
CA ALA A 107 9.18 -6.69 4.95
C ALA A 107 9.23 -7.73 3.82
N GLU A 108 8.29 -7.63 2.89
CA GLU A 108 8.36 -8.40 1.64
C GLU A 108 9.49 -7.88 0.75
N ILE A 109 10.24 -8.80 0.14
CA ILE A 109 11.36 -8.48 -0.73
C ILE A 109 10.95 -8.82 -2.17
N PRO A 110 11.14 -7.91 -3.14
CA PRO A 110 10.86 -8.20 -4.54
C PRO A 110 11.60 -9.44 -5.04
N ILE A 111 10.93 -10.27 -5.84
CA ILE A 111 11.57 -11.42 -6.48
C ILE A 111 12.66 -10.93 -7.43
N GLY A 112 13.88 -11.42 -7.24
CA GLY A 112 15.03 -11.01 -8.04
C GLY A 112 15.63 -9.66 -7.63
N PHE A 113 15.43 -9.24 -6.37
CA PHE A 113 15.98 -8.00 -5.84
C PHE A 113 17.47 -7.82 -6.16
N ASN A 114 17.80 -6.68 -6.76
CA ASN A 114 19.16 -6.23 -7.05
C ASN A 114 19.32 -4.77 -6.57
N THR A 115 20.35 -4.50 -5.78
CA THR A 115 20.65 -3.17 -5.24
C THR A 115 20.88 -2.08 -6.30
N GLU A 116 21.14 -2.45 -7.55
CA GLU A 116 21.29 -1.49 -8.66
C GLU A 116 19.94 -0.96 -9.17
N GLU A 117 18.84 -1.69 -8.95
CA GLU A 117 17.49 -1.31 -9.43
C GLU A 117 16.69 -0.46 -8.43
N TYR A 118 17.15 -0.35 -7.18
CA TYR A 118 16.45 0.33 -6.11
C TYR A 118 17.35 1.38 -5.46
N PRO A 119 16.93 2.65 -5.40
CA PRO A 119 17.73 3.76 -4.88
C PRO A 119 17.94 3.72 -3.36
#